data_AF-A0A973QSA0-F1
#
_entry.id   AF-A0A973QSA0-F1
#
_cell.length_a   1.000
_cell.length_b   1.000
_cell.length_c   1.000
_cell.angle_alpha   90.00
_cell.angle_beta   90.00
_cell.angle_gamma   90.00
#
_symmetry.space_group_name_H-M   'P 1'
#
loop_
_entity.id
_entity.type
_entity.pdbx_description
1 polymer ?
#
loop_
_entity_poly.entity_id
_entity_poly.type
_entity_poly.pdbx_seq_one_letter_code
_entity_poly.pdbx_strand_id
1 'polypeptide(L)' 'MLNIADTLHRWCREARPFALATVVGGHGSAPLPVGTSVAVDEDGDAVGTVVDRGS' A
#
# COMPACT_ATOMS: atom_id res chain seq x y z
N MET A 1 -3.90 10.75 -1.21
CA MET A 1 -3.20 9.77 -2.08
C MET A 1 -1.68 9.96 -2.07
N LEU A 2 -1.10 10.47 -0.97
CA LEU A 2 0.34 10.78 -0.83
C LEU A 2 0.98 10.14 0.42
N ASN A 3 0.21 9.40 1.22
CA ASN A 3 0.64 8.95 2.56
C ASN A 3 1.79 7.92 2.55
N ILE A 4 2.06 7.31 1.41
CA ILE A 4 3.01 6.19 1.26
C ILE A 4 4.23 6.58 0.39
N ALA A 5 4.16 7.68 -0.36
CA ALA A 5 5.19 8.05 -1.32
C ALA A 5 6.55 8.31 -0.65
N ASP A 6 6.56 9.00 0.49
CA ASP A 6 7.79 9.28 1.24
C ASP A 6 8.43 8.00 1.80
N THR A 7 7.60 7.06 2.30
CA THR A 7 8.08 5.77 2.80
C THR A 7 8.70 4.93 1.67
N LEU A 8 8.02 4.84 0.53
CA LEU A 8 8.55 4.15 -0.65
C LEU A 8 9.84 4.81 -1.15
N HIS A 9 9.88 6.13 -1.17
CA HIS A 9 11.07 6.86 -1.60
C HIS A 9 12.27 6.52 -0.69
N ARG A 10 12.06 6.46 0.62
CA ARG A 10 13.08 6.04 1.58
C ARG A 10 13.54 4.60 1.33
N TRP A 11 12.63 3.65 1.20
CA TRP A 11 13.00 2.24 0.98
C TRP A 11 13.75 2.04 -0.34
N CYS A 12 13.35 2.73 -1.41
CA CYS A 12 14.09 2.75 -2.67
C CYS A 12 15.52 3.26 -2.49
N ARG A 13 15.73 4.32 -1.70
CA ARG A 13 17.08 4.85 -1.41
C ARG A 13 17.92 3.91 -0.56
N GLU A 14 17.28 3.15 0.31
CA GLU A 14 17.92 2.14 1.18
C GLU A 14 18.16 0.82 0.44
N ALA A 15 17.77 0.71 -0.84
CA ALA A 15 17.76 -0.54 -1.61
C ALA A 15 17.05 -1.69 -0.89
N ARG A 16 16.04 -1.34 -0.08
CA ARG A 16 15.25 -2.31 0.68
C ARG A 16 14.20 -2.94 -0.21
N PRO A 17 14.05 -4.28 -0.15
CA PRO A 17 12.98 -4.96 -0.86
C PRO A 17 11.62 -4.65 -0.19
N PHE A 18 10.60 -4.44 -1.00
CA PHE A 18 9.21 -4.27 -0.55
C PHE A 18 8.26 -4.70 -1.67
N ALA A 19 7.03 -5.05 -1.30
CA ALA A 19 5.92 -5.24 -2.23
C ALA A 19 5.02 -4.00 -2.23
N LEU A 20 4.45 -3.64 -3.38
CA LEU A 20 3.50 -2.53 -3.54
C LEU A 20 2.27 -3.02 -4.30
N ALA A 21 1.08 -2.78 -3.75
CA ALA A 21 -0.21 -3.04 -4.38
C ALA A 21 -0.99 -1.73 -4.53
N THR A 22 -1.66 -1.55 -5.67
CA THR A 22 -2.54 -0.40 -5.94
C THR A 22 -3.83 -0.86 -6.60
N VAL A 23 -4.96 -0.37 -6.10
CA VAL A 23 -6.27 -0.58 -6.73
C VAL A 23 -6.33 0.24 -8.02
N VAL A 24 -6.28 -0.43 -9.16
CA VAL A 24 -6.35 0.21 -10.49
C VAL A 24 -7.77 0.26 -11.06
N GLY A 25 -8.71 -0.46 -10.45
CA GLY A 25 -10.08 -0.57 -10.91
C GLY A 25 -10.89 -1.53 -10.02
N GLY A 26 -12.22 -1.44 -10.13
CA GLY A 26 -13.15 -2.32 -9.43
C GLY A 26 -14.53 -2.23 -10.05
N HIS A 27 -15.32 -3.30 -9.94
CA HIS A 27 -16.71 -3.33 -10.41
C HIS A 27 -17.66 -3.36 -9.22
N GLY A 28 -18.82 -2.71 -9.35
CA GLY A 28 -19.81 -2.62 -8.28
C GLY A 28 -19.30 -1.83 -7.06
N SER A 29 -19.72 -2.24 -5.86
CA SER A 29 -19.38 -1.58 -4.59
C SER A 29 -17.99 -1.96 -4.07
N ALA A 30 -16.97 -1.90 -4.94
CA ALA A 30 -15.60 -2.27 -4.58
C ALA A 30 -15.21 -1.56 -3.26
N PRO A 31 -14.76 -2.31 -2.23
CA PRO A 31 -14.66 -1.82 -0.86
C PRO A 31 -13.62 -0.72 -0.67
N LEU A 32 -12.71 -0.55 -1.64
CA LEU A 32 -11.66 0.45 -1.64
C LEU A 32 -11.72 1.28 -2.92
N PRO A 33 -11.54 2.61 -2.84
CA PRO A 33 -11.51 3.46 -4.01
C PRO A 33 -10.27 3.17 -4.87
N VAL A 34 -10.38 3.39 -6.19
CA VAL A 34 -9.25 3.38 -7.11
C VAL A 34 -8.18 4.36 -6.65
N GLY A 35 -6.91 3.96 -6.75
CA GLY A 35 -5.77 4.70 -6.21
C GLY A 35 -5.46 4.42 -4.74
N THR A 36 -6.21 3.54 -4.07
CA THR A 36 -5.80 3.01 -2.77
C THR A 36 -4.56 2.15 -2.95
N SER A 37 -3.52 2.42 -2.14
CA SER A 37 -2.25 1.71 -2.20
C SER A 37 -1.82 1.22 -0.82
N VAL A 38 -1.14 0.07 -0.81
CA VAL A 38 -0.50 -0.55 0.35
C VAL A 38 0.88 -1.02 -0.07
N ALA A 39 1.89 -0.78 0.76
CA ALA A 39 3.17 -1.46 0.63
C ALA A 39 3.50 -2.25 1.89
N VAL A 40 4.27 -3.31 1.69
CA VAL A 40 4.69 -4.23 2.74
C VAL A 40 6.20 -4.37 2.64
N ASP A 41 6.91 -4.18 3.73
CA ASP A 41 8.36 -4.40 3.77
C ASP A 41 8.73 -5.88 3.96
N GLU A 42 10.03 -6.15 4.08
CA GLU A 42 10.60 -7.49 4.26
C GLU A 42 10.20 -8.16 5.59
N ASP A 43 9.90 -7.35 6.61
CA ASP A 43 9.49 -7.83 7.94
C ASP A 43 7.97 -8.11 7.98
N GLY A 44 7.24 -7.73 6.93
CA GLY A 44 5.80 -7.91 6.81
C GLY A 44 4.99 -6.71 7.31
N ASP A 45 5.64 -5.59 7.64
CA ASP A 45 4.96 -4.39 8.10
C ASP A 45 4.30 -3.66 6.94
N ALA A 46 2.98 -3.48 7.04
CA ALA A 46 2.17 -2.85 6.02
C ALA A 46 1.96 -1.36 6.28
N VAL A 47 2.26 -0.53 5.28
CA VAL A 47 2.01 0.92 5.28
C VAL A 47 1.02 1.29 4.18
N GLY A 48 0.12 2.24 4.47
CA GLY A 48 -0.98 2.63 3.59
C GLY A 48 -2.34 2.30 4.19
N THR A 49 -3.42 2.45 3.41
CA THR A 49 -4.76 2.10 3.89
C THR A 49 -4.95 0.59 3.75
N VAL A 50 -4.48 -0.15 4.75
CA VAL A 50 -5.00 -1.49 5.00
C VAL A 50 -6.30 -1.27 5.77
N VAL A 51 -7.44 -1.53 5.14
CA VAL A 51 -8.64 -1.76 5.95
C VAL A 51 -8.41 -3.09 6.65
N ASP A 52 -7.81 -3.04 7.83
CA ASP A 52 -7.85 -4.16 8.76
C ASP A 52 -9.34 -4.43 9.03
N ARG A 53 -9.87 -5.49 8.41
CA ARG A 53 -11.06 -6.16 8.93
C ARG A 53 -10.58 -7.25 9.87
N GLY A 54 -9.99 -6.84 11.00
CA GLY A 54 -9.84 -7.71 12.15
C GLY A 54 -11.19 -7.83 12.86
N SER A 55 -11.97 -8.86 12.54
CA SER A 55 -12.88 -9.63 13.43
C SER A 55 -13.79 -10.53 12.59
#